data_AF-A0A935Z5J7-F1
#
_entry.id   AF-A0A935Z5J7-F1
#
_cell.length_a   1.000
_cell.length_b   1.000
_cell.length_c   1.000
_cell.angle_alpha   90.00
_cell.angle_beta   90.00
_cell.angle_gamma   90.00
#
_symmetry.space_group_name_H-M   'P 1'
#
loop_
_entity.id
_entity.type
_entity.pdbx_description
1 polymer ?
#
loop_
_entity_poly.entity_id
_entity_poly.type
_entity_poly.pdbx_seq_one_letter_code
_entity_poly.pdbx_strand_id
1 'polypeptide(L)'
;MKLVCPSCGSTIAGADIDLGRGIGVCRSCSELVPIPNVAAPLVTAFQPQALELPTSLEERRLYKPESLSMVEQSDGETYRATLPPRRLRALPMLGFALMWNTFMAVWYGIALSQGVWLMAVFGLLHLGVGLSVGYGALVGLLNTRRFVIENGVVSYRSGPIPARGNVEVPVDAIDGFAVHTKATSKSTSFCVAMNLADGRMHELDVGADDRPAAEYAAACFQDALRNAKRMKGDGPYRA
;
A
#
# COMPACT_ATOMS: atom_id res chain seq x y z
N MET A 1 60.47 27.28 0.10
CA MET A 1 60.37 25.86 -0.28
C MET A 1 60.08 25.78 -1.77
N LYS A 2 60.78 24.93 -2.53
CA LYS A 2 60.52 24.74 -3.98
C LYS A 2 59.80 23.41 -4.16
N LEU A 3 58.56 23.45 -4.68
CA LEU A 3 57.81 22.26 -5.06
C LEU A 3 58.13 21.92 -6.51
N VAL A 4 58.53 20.68 -6.76
CA VAL A 4 58.87 20.16 -8.09
C VAL A 4 57.78 19.19 -8.51
N CYS A 5 57.29 19.31 -9.74
CA CYS A 5 56.29 18.40 -10.28
C CYS A 5 56.91 17.01 -10.50
N PRO A 6 56.30 15.93 -9.98
CA PRO A 6 56.81 14.57 -10.17
C PRO A 6 56.64 14.05 -11.60
N SER A 7 55.71 14.63 -12.37
CA SER A 7 55.39 14.15 -13.73
C SER A 7 56.34 14.74 -14.80
N CYS A 8 56.66 16.04 -14.71
CA CYS A 8 57.49 16.70 -15.73
C CYS A 8 58.78 17.33 -15.20
N GLY A 9 59.04 17.26 -13.88
CA GLY A 9 60.26 17.79 -13.26
C GLY A 9 60.36 19.31 -13.19
N SER A 10 59.35 20.06 -13.67
CA SER A 10 59.35 21.53 -13.60
C SER A 10 58.99 22.05 -12.20
N THR A 11 59.56 23.19 -11.82
CA THR A 11 59.25 23.88 -10.55
C THR A 11 57.88 24.55 -10.62
N ILE A 12 57.04 24.33 -9.60
CA ILE A 12 55.72 24.94 -9.48
C ILE A 12 55.86 26.32 -8.84
N ALA A 13 55.29 27.35 -9.47
CA ALA A 13 55.32 28.71 -8.96
C ALA A 13 54.40 28.85 -7.74
N GLY A 14 54.78 29.67 -6.76
CA GLY A 14 54.01 29.83 -5.52
C GLY A 14 52.58 30.35 -5.71
N ALA A 15 52.30 31.06 -6.80
CA ALA A 15 50.96 31.53 -7.14
C ALA A 15 50.00 30.41 -7.57
N ASP A 16 50.54 29.26 -7.99
CA ASP A 16 49.76 28.10 -8.45
C ASP A 16 49.64 27.03 -7.37
N ILE A 17 49.89 27.39 -6.11
CA ILE A 17 49.84 26.52 -4.93
C ILE A 17 48.71 26.99 -4.02
N ASP A 18 47.67 26.16 -3.87
CA ASP A 18 46.59 26.39 -2.91
C ASP A 18 46.89 25.62 -1.61
N LEU A 19 47.44 26.35 -0.63
CA LEU A 19 47.75 25.81 0.69
C LEU A 19 46.50 25.40 1.48
N GLY A 20 45.33 26.00 1.20
CA GLY A 20 44.07 25.67 1.87
C GLY A 20 43.52 24.31 1.44
N ARG A 21 43.81 23.91 0.20
CA ARG A 21 43.43 22.60 -0.36
C ARG A 21 44.56 21.57 -0.38
N GLY A 22 45.79 22.00 -0.08
CA GLY A 22 46.97 21.13 -0.10
C GLY A 22 47.37 20.66 -1.50
N ILE A 23 47.03 21.42 -2.55
CA ILE A 23 47.25 21.06 -3.95
C ILE A 23 47.97 22.21 -4.68
N GLY A 24 48.94 21.87 -5.52
CA GLY A 24 49.54 22.79 -6.50
C GLY A 24 49.28 22.33 -7.93
N VAL A 25 49.11 23.27 -8.86
CA VAL A 25 48.89 22.98 -10.28
C VAL A 25 50.17 23.25 -11.08
N CYS A 26 50.70 22.25 -11.78
CA CYS A 26 51.84 22.47 -12.65
C CYS A 26 51.39 23.09 -13.98
N ARG A 27 51.82 24.31 -14.32
CA ARG A 27 51.46 24.94 -15.61
C ARG A 27 52.04 24.23 -16.84
N SER A 28 53.15 23.52 -16.69
CA SER A 28 53.84 22.89 -17.82
C SER A 28 53.18 21.59 -18.30
N CYS A 29 52.53 20.85 -17.39
CA CYS A 29 51.89 19.56 -17.71
C CYS A 29 50.43 19.47 -17.24
N SER A 30 49.91 20.52 -16.60
CA SER A 30 48.57 20.59 -16.01
C SER A 30 48.26 19.53 -14.94
N GLU A 31 49.29 18.84 -14.45
CA GLU A 31 49.16 17.84 -13.38
C GLU A 31 48.89 18.50 -12.01
N LEU A 32 47.97 17.91 -11.25
CA LEU A 32 47.66 18.31 -9.88
C LEU A 32 48.61 17.59 -8.91
N VAL A 33 49.47 18.35 -8.24
CA VAL A 33 50.50 17.82 -7.36
C VAL A 33 50.08 18.05 -5.90
N PRO A 34 49.83 16.99 -5.11
CA PRO A 34 49.53 17.13 -3.69
C PRO A 34 50.78 17.57 -2.92
N ILE A 35 50.63 18.46 -1.95
CA ILE A 35 51.73 18.93 -1.11
C ILE A 35 51.94 17.91 0.02
N PRO A 36 53.10 17.25 0.12
CA PRO A 36 53.31 16.08 0.99
C PRO A 36 53.40 16.39 2.50
N ASN A 37 52.86 17.52 2.98
CA ASN A 37 52.89 17.84 4.42
C ASN A 37 51.72 18.68 4.94
N VAL A 38 50.56 18.68 4.26
CA VAL A 38 49.30 19.08 4.90
C VAL A 38 48.69 17.82 5.48
N ALA A 39 49.01 17.55 6.75
CA ALA A 39 48.51 16.41 7.50
C ALA A 39 46.99 16.49 7.68
N ALA A 40 46.24 15.78 6.85
CA ALA A 40 44.95 15.18 7.19
C ALA A 40 44.72 13.95 6.29
N PRO A 41 44.48 12.75 6.86
CA PRO A 41 44.29 11.54 6.07
C PRO A 41 42.89 11.56 5.46
N LEU A 42 42.77 12.02 4.21
CA LEU A 42 41.52 11.94 3.43
C LEU A 42 41.70 11.12 2.15
N VAL A 43 42.56 10.11 2.18
CA VAL A 43 42.57 9.06 1.15
C VAL A 43 42.68 7.69 1.81
N THR A 44 41.78 7.41 2.76
CA THR A 44 41.41 6.02 3.04
C THR A 44 40.11 5.77 2.29
N ALA A 45 40.22 5.04 1.18
CA ALA A 45 39.15 4.33 0.51
C ALA A 45 37.81 5.09 0.35
N PHE A 46 37.60 5.68 -0.82
CA PHE A 46 36.27 5.67 -1.41
C PHE A 46 35.97 4.21 -1.84
N GLN A 47 35.77 3.33 -0.85
CA GLN A 47 34.95 2.15 -1.10
C GLN A 47 33.58 2.70 -1.47
N PRO A 48 32.96 2.27 -2.59
CA PRO A 48 31.52 2.38 -2.69
C PRO A 48 31.00 1.53 -1.53
N GLN A 49 30.76 2.17 -0.39
CA GLN A 49 29.74 1.70 0.51
C GLN A 49 28.52 1.68 -0.40
N ALA A 50 28.17 0.49 -0.89
CA ALA A 50 26.81 0.22 -1.30
C ALA A 50 25.98 0.90 -0.23
N LEU A 51 25.18 1.89 -0.63
CA LEU A 51 24.29 2.58 0.28
C LEU A 51 23.47 1.45 0.90
N GLU A 52 23.90 0.97 2.07
CA GLU A 52 23.19 -0.03 2.82
C GLU A 52 21.95 0.72 3.24
N LEU A 53 20.92 0.57 2.41
CA LEU A 53 19.58 1.04 2.69
C LEU A 53 19.34 0.55 4.12
N PRO A 54 19.16 1.45 5.09
CA PRO A 54 19.19 1.03 6.48
C PRO A 54 18.11 -0.04 6.63
N THR A 55 18.53 -1.22 7.06
CA THR A 55 17.66 -2.37 7.36
C THR A 55 16.58 -1.98 8.38
N SER A 56 16.67 -0.81 9.01
CA SER A 56 15.65 -0.19 9.84
C SER A 56 14.43 0.36 9.08
N LEU A 57 14.36 0.30 7.75
CA LEU A 57 13.08 0.42 7.04
C LEU A 57 12.21 -0.84 7.21
N GLU A 58 12.79 -2.01 7.44
CA GLU A 58 12.04 -3.26 7.71
C GLU A 58 11.37 -3.29 9.08
N GLU A 59 11.77 -2.41 10.02
CA GLU A 59 11.24 -2.40 11.39
C GLU A 59 10.45 -1.13 11.77
N ARG A 60 9.95 -0.37 10.79
CA ARG A 60 8.76 0.46 11.08
C ARG A 60 7.56 -0.47 11.20
N ARG A 61 7.41 -1.12 12.37
CA ARG A 61 6.10 -1.58 12.82
C ARG A 61 5.21 -0.35 12.82
N LEU A 62 4.43 -0.19 11.76
CA LEU A 62 3.47 0.89 11.65
C LEU A 62 2.60 0.83 12.90
N TYR A 63 2.42 1.97 13.56
CA TYR A 63 1.52 2.04 14.69
C TYR A 63 0.12 1.67 14.21
N LYS A 64 -0.54 0.73 14.90
CA LYS A 64 -1.90 0.34 14.57
C LYS A 64 -2.83 1.52 14.87
N PRO A 65 -3.45 2.14 13.85
CA PRO A 65 -4.33 3.26 14.08
C PRO A 65 -5.62 2.80 14.77
N GLU A 66 -6.13 3.63 15.69
CA GLU A 66 -7.33 3.33 16.48
C GLU A 66 -8.60 3.23 15.60
N SER A 67 -8.60 3.86 14.42
CA SER A 67 -9.65 3.77 13.41
C SER A 67 -9.80 2.35 12.82
N LEU A 68 -8.73 1.54 12.84
CA LEU A 68 -8.71 0.22 12.24
C LEU A 68 -9.05 -0.87 13.27
N SER A 69 -10.30 -1.33 13.22
CA SER A 69 -10.83 -2.42 14.05
C SER A 69 -10.47 -3.85 13.57
N MET A 70 -9.38 -3.99 12.83
CA MET A 70 -8.90 -5.29 12.31
C MET A 70 -8.33 -6.15 13.44
N VAL A 71 -8.76 -7.41 13.54
CA VAL A 71 -8.21 -8.39 14.49
C VAL A 71 -7.32 -9.36 13.74
N GLU A 72 -6.05 -9.42 14.12
CA GLU A 72 -5.03 -10.25 13.50
C GLU A 72 -4.72 -11.46 14.39
N GLN A 73 -4.64 -12.63 13.77
CA GLN A 73 -4.26 -13.88 14.40
C GLN A 73 -3.23 -14.54 13.48
N SER A 74 -2.07 -14.88 14.03
CA SER A 74 -1.01 -15.59 13.33
C SER A 74 -0.60 -16.79 14.17
N ASP A 75 -0.73 -17.99 13.62
CA ASP A 75 -0.34 -19.25 14.28
C ASP A 75 0.99 -19.78 13.73
N GLY A 76 1.81 -18.88 13.17
CA GLY A 76 3.05 -19.23 12.47
C GLY A 76 2.79 -19.73 11.05
N GLU A 77 1.94 -20.74 10.87
CA GLU A 77 1.65 -21.34 9.55
C GLU A 77 0.48 -20.66 8.83
N THR A 78 -0.49 -20.17 9.60
CA THR A 78 -1.68 -19.49 9.06
C THR A 78 -1.76 -18.05 9.56
N TYR A 79 -2.10 -17.14 8.66
CA TYR A 79 -2.39 -15.75 8.99
C TYR A 79 -3.87 -15.46 8.73
N ARG A 80 -4.56 -14.89 9.71
CA ARG A 80 -5.98 -14.55 9.63
C ARG A 80 -6.20 -13.13 10.14
N ALA A 81 -6.65 -12.26 9.25
CA ALA A 81 -7.13 -10.94 9.60
C ALA A 81 -8.65 -10.88 9.44
N THR A 82 -9.35 -10.54 10.52
CA THR A 82 -10.82 -10.41 10.54
C THR A 82 -11.19 -8.95 10.71
N LEU A 83 -12.02 -8.44 9.80
CA LEU A 83 -12.52 -7.08 9.82
C LEU A 83 -14.02 -7.06 10.16
N PRO A 84 -14.42 -6.35 11.22
CA PRO A 84 -15.80 -6.36 11.68
C PRO A 84 -16.75 -5.63 10.71
N PRO A 85 -18.07 -5.86 10.86
CA PRO A 85 -19.08 -5.17 10.07
C PRO A 85 -19.11 -3.65 10.35
N ARG A 86 -19.46 -2.86 9.35
CA ARG A 86 -19.55 -1.38 9.42
C ARG A 86 -20.92 -0.90 9.89
N ARG A 87 -21.35 -1.37 11.07
CA ARG A 87 -22.71 -1.15 11.58
C ARG A 87 -23.11 0.32 11.65
N LEU A 88 -22.20 1.18 12.10
CA LEU A 88 -22.48 2.60 12.32
C LEU A 88 -22.86 3.35 11.03
N ARG A 89 -22.20 3.03 9.90
CA ARG A 89 -22.52 3.62 8.59
C ARG A 89 -23.71 2.92 7.91
N ALA A 90 -23.85 1.62 8.13
CA ALA A 90 -24.88 0.83 7.49
C ALA A 90 -26.29 1.13 8.05
N LEU A 91 -26.41 1.43 9.35
CA LEU A 91 -27.70 1.65 10.01
C LEU A 91 -28.52 2.83 9.44
N PRO A 92 -27.97 4.05 9.30
CA PRO A 92 -28.72 5.16 8.71
C PRO A 92 -29.07 4.90 7.23
N MET A 93 -28.18 4.24 6.47
CA MET A 93 -28.48 3.86 5.08
C MET A 93 -29.58 2.81 4.98
N LEU A 94 -29.64 1.85 5.91
CA LEU A 94 -30.71 0.88 5.97
C LEU A 94 -32.06 1.58 6.27
N GLY A 95 -32.08 2.50 7.23
CA GLY A 95 -33.27 3.30 7.54
C GLY A 95 -33.75 4.11 6.33
N PHE A 96 -32.83 4.78 5.64
CA PHE A 96 -33.12 5.49 4.40
C PHE A 96 -33.69 4.55 3.33
N ALA A 97 -33.05 3.41 3.08
CA ALA A 97 -33.48 2.45 2.06
C ALA A 97 -34.87 1.88 2.36
N LEU A 98 -35.19 1.57 3.62
CA LEU A 98 -36.51 1.07 4.03
C LEU A 98 -37.61 2.12 3.79
N MET A 99 -37.38 3.36 4.21
CA MET A 99 -38.30 4.47 3.98
C MET A 99 -38.50 4.73 2.48
N TRP A 100 -37.40 4.78 1.72
CA TRP A 100 -37.41 5.01 0.28
C TRP A 100 -38.16 3.90 -0.47
N ASN A 101 -37.87 2.64 -0.17
CA ASN A 101 -38.53 1.50 -0.83
C ASN A 101 -40.03 1.47 -0.52
N THR A 102 -40.42 1.84 0.70
CA THR A 102 -41.85 1.96 1.08
C THR A 102 -42.53 3.05 0.28
N PHE A 103 -41.91 4.24 0.19
CA PHE A 103 -42.41 5.34 -0.63
C PHE A 103 -42.55 4.94 -2.11
N MET A 104 -41.52 4.30 -2.67
CA MET A 104 -41.52 3.87 -4.07
C MET A 104 -42.57 2.79 -4.36
N ALA A 105 -42.83 1.88 -3.42
CA ALA A 105 -43.89 0.88 -3.56
C ALA A 105 -45.28 1.53 -3.65
N VAL A 106 -45.57 2.52 -2.79
CA VAL A 106 -46.83 3.28 -2.83
C VAL A 106 -46.92 4.08 -4.13
N TRP A 107 -45.87 4.80 -4.51
CA TRP A 107 -45.82 5.58 -5.73
C TRP A 107 -46.06 4.73 -6.98
N TYR A 108 -45.39 3.58 -7.06
CA TYR A 108 -45.57 2.62 -8.15
C TYR A 108 -47.01 2.07 -8.21
N GLY A 109 -47.62 1.77 -7.06
CA GLY A 109 -49.02 1.37 -6.97
C GLY A 109 -49.98 2.43 -7.51
N ILE A 110 -49.79 3.70 -7.15
CA ILE A 110 -50.56 4.82 -7.68
C ILE A 110 -50.39 4.92 -9.20
N ALA A 111 -49.15 4.83 -9.70
CA ALA A 111 -48.85 4.89 -11.13
C ALA A 111 -49.62 3.84 -11.94
N LEU A 112 -49.65 2.59 -11.45
CA LEU A 112 -50.40 1.51 -12.09
C LEU A 112 -51.90 1.74 -12.04
N SER A 113 -52.44 2.20 -10.90
CA SER A 113 -53.88 2.48 -10.76
C SER A 113 -54.39 3.60 -11.68
N GLN A 114 -53.53 4.56 -12.01
CA GLN A 114 -53.83 5.69 -12.89
C GLN A 114 -53.49 5.40 -14.37
N GLY A 115 -52.92 4.24 -14.68
CA GLY A 115 -52.52 3.86 -16.04
C GLY A 115 -51.37 4.70 -16.62
N VAL A 116 -50.60 5.40 -15.76
CA VAL A 116 -49.51 6.28 -16.20
C VAL A 116 -48.20 5.48 -16.32
N TRP A 117 -48.03 4.81 -17.45
CA TRP A 117 -46.92 3.87 -17.69
C TRP A 117 -45.53 4.48 -17.53
N LEU A 118 -45.32 5.73 -17.95
CA LEU A 118 -44.03 6.41 -17.79
C LEU A 118 -43.65 6.55 -16.30
N MET A 119 -44.63 6.91 -15.47
CA MET A 119 -44.46 7.04 -14.03
C MET A 119 -44.19 5.68 -13.38
N ALA A 120 -44.83 4.62 -13.87
CA ALA A 120 -44.62 3.25 -13.39
C ALA A 120 -43.20 2.74 -13.71
N VAL A 121 -42.72 2.91 -14.95
CA VAL A 121 -41.35 2.49 -15.33
C VAL A 121 -40.31 3.27 -14.54
N PHE A 122 -40.48 4.58 -14.41
CA PHE A 122 -39.59 5.42 -13.60
C PHE A 122 -39.59 4.97 -12.14
N GLY A 123 -40.78 4.65 -11.60
CA GLY A 123 -40.95 4.10 -10.27
C GLY A 123 -40.20 2.78 -10.07
N LEU A 124 -40.30 1.88 -11.03
CA LEU A 124 -39.63 0.57 -10.99
C LEU A 124 -38.10 0.70 -10.99
N LEU A 125 -37.54 1.58 -11.83
CA LEU A 125 -36.09 1.82 -11.86
C LEU A 125 -35.59 2.36 -10.52
N HIS A 126 -36.30 3.32 -9.92
CA HIS A 126 -35.93 3.90 -8.63
C HIS A 126 -36.10 2.92 -7.47
N LEU A 127 -37.10 2.04 -7.53
CA LEU A 127 -37.24 0.94 -6.58
C LEU A 127 -36.06 -0.02 -6.70
N GLY A 128 -35.61 -0.36 -7.92
CA GLY A 128 -34.42 -1.19 -8.13
C GLY A 128 -33.15 -0.59 -7.53
N VAL A 129 -32.95 0.72 -7.67
CA VAL A 129 -31.86 1.45 -7.01
C VAL A 129 -32.00 1.37 -5.49
N GLY A 130 -33.19 1.61 -4.95
CA GLY A 130 -33.46 1.55 -3.51
C GLY A 130 -33.22 0.17 -2.91
N LEU A 131 -33.61 -0.90 -3.61
CA LEU A 131 -33.30 -2.29 -3.23
C LEU A 131 -31.80 -2.56 -3.23
N SER A 132 -31.07 -2.03 -4.21
CA SER A 132 -29.61 -2.17 -4.29
C SER A 132 -28.90 -1.45 -3.14
N VAL A 133 -29.36 -0.24 -2.78
CA VAL A 133 -28.86 0.50 -1.60
C VAL A 133 -29.18 -0.27 -0.31
N GLY A 134 -30.40 -0.79 -0.17
CA GLY A 134 -30.80 -1.60 0.98
C GLY A 134 -29.97 -2.88 1.12
N TYR A 135 -29.68 -3.56 0.01
CA TYR A 135 -28.79 -4.71 -0.04
C TYR A 135 -27.38 -4.36 0.43
N GLY A 136 -26.80 -3.27 -0.09
CA GLY A 136 -25.49 -2.78 0.32
C GLY A 136 -25.43 -2.44 1.80
N ALA A 137 -26.50 -1.84 2.36
CA ALA A 137 -26.60 -1.56 3.78
C ALA A 137 -26.66 -2.85 4.62
N LEU A 138 -27.44 -3.85 4.21
CA LEU A 138 -27.49 -5.15 4.90
C LEU A 138 -26.13 -5.85 4.89
N VAL A 139 -25.44 -5.85 3.74
CA VAL A 139 -24.07 -6.35 3.63
C VAL A 139 -23.14 -5.59 4.59
N GLY A 140 -23.19 -4.26 4.61
CA GLY A 140 -22.36 -3.46 5.52
C GLY A 140 -22.66 -3.71 7.01
N LEU A 141 -23.90 -4.04 7.35
CA LEU A 141 -24.36 -4.28 8.71
C LEU A 141 -23.97 -5.66 9.23
N LEU A 142 -24.06 -6.68 8.37
CA LEU A 142 -23.96 -8.08 8.77
C LEU A 142 -22.66 -8.75 8.32
N ASN A 143 -22.05 -8.31 7.23
CA ASN A 143 -20.88 -9.00 6.72
C ASN A 143 -19.62 -8.68 7.51
N THR A 144 -18.94 -9.76 7.87
CA THR A 144 -17.55 -9.76 8.31
C THR A 144 -16.67 -10.08 7.11
N ARG A 145 -15.56 -9.36 6.98
CA ARG A 145 -14.56 -9.61 5.95
C ARG A 145 -13.39 -10.35 6.58
N ARG A 146 -12.94 -11.42 5.93
CA ARG A 146 -11.86 -12.29 6.42
C ARG A 146 -10.81 -12.38 5.34
N PHE A 147 -9.60 -12.00 5.68
CA PHE A 147 -8.40 -12.23 4.90
C PHE A 147 -7.63 -13.37 5.55
N VAL A 148 -7.32 -14.40 4.79
CA VAL A 148 -6.67 -15.62 5.29
C VAL A 148 -5.56 -16.00 4.33
N ILE A 149 -4.37 -16.25 4.86
CA ILE A 149 -3.28 -16.91 4.14
C ILE A 149 -3.06 -18.27 4.80
N GLU A 150 -3.32 -19.33 4.05
CA GLU A 150 -3.25 -20.71 4.53
C GLU A 150 -2.89 -21.64 3.37
N ASN A 151 -2.04 -22.63 3.61
CA ASN A 151 -1.65 -23.64 2.61
C ASN A 151 -1.16 -23.05 1.27
N GLY A 152 -0.47 -21.91 1.30
CA GLY A 152 0.05 -21.24 0.10
C GLY A 152 -1.03 -20.56 -0.76
N VAL A 153 -2.23 -20.35 -0.23
CA VAL A 153 -3.33 -19.63 -0.88
C VAL A 153 -3.73 -18.43 -0.03
N VAL A 154 -3.95 -17.29 -0.70
CA VAL A 154 -4.56 -16.11 -0.10
C VAL A 154 -6.03 -16.10 -0.46
N SER A 155 -6.90 -16.03 0.55
CA SER A 155 -8.33 -15.88 0.38
C SER A 155 -8.84 -14.63 1.08
N TYR A 156 -9.67 -13.88 0.38
CA TYR A 156 -10.42 -12.76 0.94
C TYR A 156 -11.90 -13.02 0.72
N ARG A 157 -12.67 -13.11 1.81
CA ARG A 157 -14.09 -13.46 1.78
C ARG A 157 -14.92 -12.52 2.64
N SER A 158 -16.06 -12.12 2.11
CA SER A 158 -17.09 -11.32 2.79
C SER A 158 -18.36 -12.14 2.91
N GLY A 159 -18.86 -12.30 4.14
CA GLY A 159 -20.07 -13.06 4.44
C GLY A 159 -20.65 -12.70 5.81
N PRO A 160 -21.88 -13.10 6.15
CA PRO A 160 -22.61 -14.25 5.59
C PRO A 160 -23.42 -13.98 4.32
N ILE A 161 -23.75 -12.72 4.00
CA ILE A 161 -24.50 -12.40 2.78
C ILE A 161 -23.54 -12.42 1.58
N PRO A 162 -23.92 -12.99 0.41
CA PRO A 162 -23.07 -13.00 -0.77
C PRO A 162 -22.64 -11.59 -1.21
N ALA A 163 -21.39 -11.22 -1.02
CA ALA A 163 -20.87 -9.94 -1.50
C ALA A 163 -19.93 -10.15 -2.68
N ARG A 164 -19.85 -9.13 -3.54
CA ARG A 164 -18.80 -9.06 -4.57
C ARG A 164 -17.44 -8.87 -3.92
N GLY A 165 -16.39 -9.32 -4.60
CA GLY A 165 -15.00 -9.14 -4.15
C GLY A 165 -14.41 -10.35 -3.42
N ASN A 166 -15.12 -11.46 -3.31
CA ASN A 166 -14.51 -12.71 -2.84
C ASN A 166 -13.45 -13.17 -3.85
N VAL A 167 -12.22 -13.39 -3.36
CA VAL A 167 -11.08 -13.74 -4.20
C VAL A 167 -10.24 -14.81 -3.51
N GLU A 168 -9.72 -15.72 -4.31
CA GLU A 168 -8.83 -16.79 -3.87
C GLU A 168 -7.72 -16.93 -4.90
N VAL A 169 -6.48 -16.65 -4.49
CA VAL A 169 -5.32 -16.55 -5.37
C VAL A 169 -4.13 -17.25 -4.72
N PRO A 170 -3.35 -18.07 -5.45
CA PRO A 170 -2.11 -18.65 -4.93
C PRO A 170 -1.11 -17.58 -4.51
N VAL A 171 -0.39 -17.80 -3.42
CA VAL A 171 0.66 -16.89 -2.90
C VAL A 171 1.72 -16.54 -3.95
N ASP A 172 2.05 -17.47 -4.85
CA ASP A 172 3.06 -17.26 -5.90
C ASP A 172 2.60 -16.30 -6.98
N ALA A 173 1.28 -16.21 -7.21
CA ALA A 173 0.70 -15.33 -8.21
C ALA A 173 0.56 -13.89 -7.72
N ILE A 174 0.92 -13.60 -6.47
CA ILE A 174 0.79 -12.29 -5.83
C ILE A 174 2.17 -11.64 -5.75
N ASP A 175 2.33 -10.47 -6.35
CA ASP A 175 3.56 -9.68 -6.26
C ASP A 175 3.65 -8.97 -4.91
N GLY A 176 2.52 -8.39 -4.46
CA GLY A 176 2.44 -7.72 -3.17
C GLY A 176 1.14 -6.98 -2.93
N PHE A 177 1.08 -6.32 -1.78
CA PHE A 177 -0.02 -5.48 -1.35
C PHE A 177 0.42 -4.02 -1.29
N ALA A 178 -0.43 -3.12 -1.83
CA ALA A 178 -0.17 -1.68 -1.84
C ALA A 178 -1.43 -0.90 -1.49
N VAL A 179 -1.25 0.34 -1.02
CA VAL A 179 -2.39 1.24 -0.79
C VAL A 179 -2.81 1.85 -2.12
N HIS A 180 -4.07 1.65 -2.48
CA HIS A 180 -4.70 2.29 -3.61
C HIS A 180 -5.61 3.42 -3.12
N THR A 181 -5.34 4.63 -3.61
CA THR A 181 -6.11 5.82 -3.27
C THR A 181 -7.08 6.13 -4.40
N LYS A 182 -8.37 6.09 -4.11
CA LYS A 182 -9.40 6.55 -5.03
C LYS A 182 -9.79 7.98 -4.65
N ALA A 183 -9.28 8.93 -5.42
CA ALA A 183 -9.69 10.32 -5.32
C ALA A 183 -10.84 10.59 -6.29
N THR A 184 -11.95 11.11 -5.78
CA THR A 184 -13.02 11.75 -6.55
C THR A 184 -12.98 13.25 -6.25
N SER A 185 -13.54 14.08 -7.12
CA SER A 185 -13.65 15.54 -6.92
C SER A 185 -14.26 15.97 -5.58
N LYS A 186 -14.99 15.08 -4.90
CA LYS A 186 -15.67 15.34 -3.61
C LYS A 186 -15.17 14.50 -2.43
N SER A 187 -14.39 13.44 -2.67
CA SER A 187 -14.01 12.50 -1.59
C SER A 187 -12.81 11.65 -1.96
N THR A 188 -11.97 11.35 -0.96
CA THR A 188 -10.84 10.43 -1.10
C THR A 188 -11.11 9.18 -0.26
N SER A 189 -11.06 8.00 -0.88
CA SER A 189 -11.19 6.72 -0.19
C SER A 189 -9.92 5.87 -0.38
N PHE A 190 -9.52 5.16 0.66
CA PHE A 190 -8.32 4.32 0.68
C PHE A 190 -8.70 2.84 0.72
N CYS A 191 -8.07 2.02 -0.11
CA CYS A 191 -8.26 0.58 -0.16
C CYS A 191 -6.92 -0.12 -0.33
N VAL A 192 -6.85 -1.42 -0.01
CA VAL A 192 -5.63 -2.22 -0.20
C VAL A 192 -5.76 -2.96 -1.52
N ALA A 193 -4.84 -2.75 -2.44
CA ALA A 193 -4.76 -3.49 -3.69
C ALA A 193 -3.82 -4.70 -3.53
N MET A 194 -4.32 -5.87 -3.90
CA MET A 194 -3.53 -7.07 -4.13
C MET A 194 -3.07 -7.07 -5.59
N ASN A 195 -1.77 -6.89 -5.81
CA ASN A 195 -1.17 -6.88 -7.14
C ASN A 195 -0.73 -8.29 -7.52
N LEU A 196 -1.16 -8.75 -8.69
CA LEU A 196 -0.83 -10.07 -9.22
C LEU A 196 0.34 -9.98 -10.18
N ALA A 197 1.10 -11.06 -10.31
CA ALA A 197 2.25 -11.18 -11.21
C ALA A 197 1.90 -10.99 -12.70
N ASP A 198 0.62 -11.17 -13.05
CA ASP A 198 0.10 -10.93 -14.40
C ASP A 198 -0.27 -9.46 -14.66
N GLY A 199 -0.02 -8.57 -13.70
CA GLY A 199 -0.34 -7.14 -13.78
C GLY A 199 -1.78 -6.79 -13.43
N ARG A 200 -2.63 -7.76 -13.08
CA ARG A 200 -3.99 -7.47 -12.57
C ARG A 200 -3.91 -7.01 -11.12
N MET A 201 -4.91 -6.21 -10.72
CA MET A 201 -5.08 -5.79 -9.33
C MET A 201 -6.46 -6.18 -8.81
N HIS A 202 -6.50 -6.70 -7.58
CA HIS A 202 -7.73 -6.96 -6.85
C HIS A 202 -7.82 -6.01 -5.65
N GLU A 203 -8.89 -5.22 -5.61
CA GLU A 203 -9.12 -4.30 -4.50
C GLU A 203 -9.78 -5.02 -3.33
N LEU A 204 -9.12 -4.94 -2.17
CA LEU A 204 -9.56 -5.48 -0.90
C LEU A 204 -10.09 -4.34 -0.04
N ASP A 205 -11.37 -4.43 0.32
CA ASP A 205 -12.01 -3.45 1.20
C ASP A 205 -11.64 -3.75 2.66
N VAL A 206 -10.67 -3.02 3.19
CA VAL A 206 -10.14 -3.21 4.55
C VAL A 206 -10.81 -2.35 5.61
N GLY A 207 -11.92 -1.67 5.33
CA GLY A 207 -12.54 -0.87 6.40
C GLY A 207 -11.88 0.47 6.68
N ALA A 208 -10.74 0.78 6.06
CA ALA A 208 -9.93 1.96 6.38
C ALA A 208 -10.63 3.27 6.03
N ASP A 209 -10.65 4.18 6.98
CA ASP A 209 -11.23 5.52 6.85
C ASP A 209 -10.18 6.57 6.51
N ASP A 210 -8.94 6.28 6.87
CA ASP A 210 -7.79 7.13 6.73
C ASP A 210 -6.64 6.37 6.05
N ARG A 211 -5.73 7.13 5.45
CA ARG A 211 -4.57 6.58 4.75
C ARG A 211 -3.67 5.73 5.67
N PRO A 212 -3.34 6.16 6.90
CA PRO A 212 -2.54 5.34 7.82
C PRO A 212 -3.16 3.97 8.11
N ALA A 213 -4.49 3.87 8.25
CA ALA A 213 -5.17 2.58 8.42
C ALA A 213 -5.01 1.65 7.21
N ALA A 214 -5.09 2.20 6.01
CA ALA A 214 -4.86 1.41 4.80
C ALA A 214 -3.38 1.01 4.66
N GLU A 215 -2.44 1.90 5.01
CA GLU A 215 -1.00 1.61 5.00
C GLU A 215 -0.63 0.53 6.01
N TYR A 216 -1.18 0.59 7.23
CA TYR A 216 -1.01 -0.43 8.24
C TYR A 216 -1.54 -1.79 7.76
N ALA A 217 -2.77 -1.83 7.23
CA ALA A 217 -3.35 -3.08 6.73
C ALA A 217 -2.55 -3.67 5.56
N ALA A 218 -2.11 -2.83 4.61
CA ALA A 218 -1.26 -3.26 3.50
C ALA A 218 0.08 -3.82 3.99
N ALA A 219 0.71 -3.18 4.99
CA ALA A 219 1.96 -3.67 5.57
C ALA A 219 1.77 -5.02 6.28
N CYS A 220 0.72 -5.19 7.10
CA CYS A 220 0.43 -6.47 7.73
C CYS A 220 0.21 -7.59 6.70
N PHE A 221 -0.51 -7.31 5.62
CA PHE A 221 -0.74 -8.29 4.55
C PHE A 221 0.55 -8.59 3.77
N GLN A 222 1.40 -7.58 3.54
CA GLN A 222 2.69 -7.76 2.90
C GLN A 222 3.65 -8.60 3.77
N ASP A 223 3.67 -8.39 5.08
CA ASP A 223 4.43 -9.20 6.02
C ASP A 223 3.96 -10.65 6.04
N ALA A 224 2.64 -10.86 6.11
CA ALA A 224 2.05 -12.18 6.05
C ALA A 224 2.39 -12.90 4.74
N LEU A 225 2.35 -12.19 3.60
CA LEU A 225 2.74 -12.74 2.29
C LEU A 225 4.21 -13.12 2.25
N ARG A 226 5.11 -12.26 2.75
CA ARG A 226 6.55 -12.56 2.84
C ARG A 226 6.81 -13.81 3.67
N ASN A 227 6.15 -13.94 4.82
CA ASN A 227 6.27 -15.11 5.68
C ASN A 227 5.78 -16.38 4.97
N ALA A 228 4.61 -16.32 4.32
CA ALA A 228 4.08 -17.44 3.56
C ALA A 228 5.00 -17.86 2.40
N LYS A 229 5.58 -16.90 1.66
CA LYS A 229 6.56 -17.19 0.60
C LYS A 229 7.83 -17.83 1.14
N ARG A 230 8.36 -17.36 2.28
CA ARG A 230 9.53 -17.95 2.95
C ARG A 230 9.27 -19.39 3.41
N MET A 231 8.08 -19.68 3.92
CA MET A 231 7.72 -21.04 4.34
C MET A 231 7.57 -22.00 3.16
N LYS A 232 7.14 -21.50 2.00
CA LYS A 232 6.92 -22.30 0.80
C LYS A 232 8.19 -22.50 -0.04
N GLY A 233 9.02 -21.48 -0.18
CA GLY A 233 10.17 -21.44 -1.08
C GLY A 233 11.51 -21.83 -0.46
N ASP A 234 11.55 -22.88 0.36
CA ASP A 234 12.74 -23.34 1.10
C ASP A 234 13.14 -22.45 2.29
N GLY A 235 12.79 -22.90 3.50
CA GLY A 235 13.66 -22.64 4.63
C GLY A 235 15.02 -23.31 4.38
N PRO A 236 16.17 -22.68 4.65
CA PRO A 236 17.51 -23.24 4.37
C PRO A 236 17.89 -24.46 5.24
N TYR A 237 16.93 -25.16 5.86
CA TYR A 237 17.13 -26.28 6.77
C TYR A 237 16.13 -27.42 6.52
N ARG A 238 16.11 -27.98 5.31
CA ARG A 238 15.64 -29.35 5.12
C ARG A 238 16.75 -30.17 4.46
N ALA A 239 17.30 -31.07 5.28
CA ALA A 239 18.26 -32.11 4.94
C ALA A 239 17.63 -33.23 4.10
#